data_AF-A0A0K1QH32-F1
#
_entry.id   AF-A0A0K1QH32-F1
#
_cell.length_a   1.000
_cell.length_b   1.000
_cell.length_c   1.000
_cell.angle_alpha   90.00
_cell.angle_beta   90.00
_cell.angle_gamma   90.00
#
_symmetry.space_group_name_H-M   'P 1'
#
loop_
_entity.id
_entity.type
_entity.pdbx_description
1 polymer ?
#
loop_
_entity_poly.entity_id
_entity_poly.type
_entity_poly.pdbx_seq_one_letter_code
_entity_poly.pdbx_strand_id
1 'polypeptide(L)'
;MLDLLEYTGARRGEVANITVDDILAAYDMEHPSLRMETFKQGHDAVRYIPVTKMLLHDIKTFVETSRRKNMKSTSGFRSGPDHRFLFTSERTGKKLSSETITNEISKLRIHANINEQVCAHMFRHAFITNLFALLIRRHHMANEDDFRRALLDSHTFMAEVMQWTGHLDERSLETYINLAFASVANYAETISSVHMIRAIQTFDNKHEELMYQLETGLPISDYKKHVATLIELRNKDFEIARNREAIVAA
;
A
#
# COMPACT_ATOMS: atom_id res chain seq x y z
N MET A 1 -9.73 0.52 4.36
CA MET A 1 -9.18 -0.33 5.45
C MET A 1 -8.16 -1.31 4.89
N LEU A 2 -8.51 -2.08 3.85
CA LEU A 2 -7.57 -2.98 3.18
C LEU A 2 -6.34 -2.24 2.65
N ASP A 3 -6.54 -1.10 1.98
CA ASP A 3 -5.44 -0.27 1.46
C ASP A 3 -4.46 0.16 2.57
N LEU A 4 -4.97 0.50 3.77
CA LEU A 4 -4.09 0.82 4.89
C LEU A 4 -3.28 -0.40 5.35
N LEU A 5 -3.86 -1.59 5.38
CA LEU A 5 -3.10 -2.80 5.72
C LEU A 5 -2.04 -3.12 4.65
N GLU A 6 -2.41 -3.00 3.38
CA GLU A 6 -1.58 -3.30 2.22
C GLU A 6 -0.40 -2.33 2.08
N TYR A 7 -0.67 -1.02 2.09
CA TYR A 7 0.33 -0.01 1.79
C TYR A 7 1.17 0.43 2.98
N THR A 8 0.88 -0.04 4.19
CA THR A 8 1.65 0.34 5.41
C THR A 8 2.20 -0.86 6.18
N GLY A 9 1.75 -2.08 5.86
CA GLY A 9 2.08 -3.28 6.63
C GLY A 9 1.71 -3.18 8.11
N ALA A 10 0.70 -2.37 8.43
CA ALA A 10 0.25 -2.12 9.79
C ALA A 10 -0.35 -3.37 10.45
N ARG A 11 -0.15 -3.49 11.75
CA ARG A 11 -0.89 -4.47 12.56
C ARG A 11 -2.32 -3.97 12.73
N ARG A 12 -3.27 -4.90 12.86
CA ARG A 12 -4.70 -4.59 13.08
C ARG A 12 -4.96 -3.57 14.21
N GLY A 13 -4.21 -3.65 15.32
CA GLY A 13 -4.34 -2.71 16.43
C GLY A 13 -3.88 -1.30 16.06
N GLU A 14 -2.84 -1.20 15.23
CA GLU A 14 -2.29 0.08 14.78
C GLU A 14 -3.29 0.74 13.83
N VAL A 15 -3.87 -0.03 12.90
CA VAL A 15 -4.95 0.45 12.01
C VAL A 15 -6.19 0.90 12.80
N ALA A 16 -6.56 0.15 13.84
CA ALA A 16 -7.70 0.51 14.69
C ALA A 16 -7.48 1.83 15.46
N ASN A 17 -6.23 2.23 15.69
CA ASN A 17 -5.85 3.43 16.43
C ASN A 17 -5.64 4.67 15.56
N ILE A 18 -5.54 4.53 14.23
CA ILE A 18 -5.38 5.68 13.33
C ILE A 18 -6.53 6.68 13.54
N THR A 19 -6.20 7.95 13.68
CA THR A 19 -7.16 9.04 13.77
C THR A 19 -7.31 9.77 12.44
N VAL A 20 -8.39 10.52 12.30
CA VAL A 20 -8.59 11.45 11.18
C VAL A 20 -7.49 12.52 11.20
N ASP A 21 -7.03 12.93 12.37
CA ASP A 21 -5.97 13.92 12.52
C ASP A 21 -4.63 13.41 11.97
N ASP A 22 -4.30 12.13 12.20
CA ASP A 22 -3.10 11.50 11.59
C ASP A 22 -3.16 11.53 10.05
N ILE A 23 -4.35 11.31 9.46
CA ILE A 23 -4.54 11.33 8.01
C ILE A 23 -4.40 12.75 7.45
N LEU A 24 -5.06 13.73 8.07
CA LEU A 24 -5.02 15.11 7.60
C LEU A 24 -3.62 15.70 7.74
N ALA A 25 -2.95 15.45 8.88
CA ALA A 25 -1.57 15.87 9.08
C ALA A 25 -0.63 15.29 8.01
N ALA A 26 -0.76 13.99 7.69
CA ALA A 26 0.03 13.37 6.64
C ALA A 26 -0.30 13.92 5.24
N TYR A 27 -1.57 14.24 4.96
CA TYR A 27 -2.02 14.76 3.67
C TYR A 27 -1.41 16.12 3.32
N ASP A 28 -1.24 16.96 4.35
CA ASP A 28 -0.72 18.33 4.21
C ASP A 28 0.82 18.38 4.12
N MET A 29 1.51 17.27 4.37
CA MET A 29 2.96 17.17 4.22
C MET A 29 3.39 17.27 2.74
N GLU A 30 4.56 17.86 2.50
CA GLU A 30 5.22 17.85 1.19
C GLU A 30 5.61 16.42 0.79
N HIS A 31 6.23 15.70 1.72
CA HIS A 31 6.57 14.28 1.62
C HIS A 31 5.75 13.47 2.64
N PRO A 32 4.58 12.94 2.25
CA PRO A 32 3.65 12.35 3.20
C PRO A 32 4.20 11.13 3.92
N SER A 33 4.09 11.17 5.25
CA SER A 33 4.37 10.03 6.12
C SER A 33 3.26 9.86 7.14
N LEU A 34 2.68 8.66 7.21
CA LEU A 34 1.60 8.35 8.14
C LEU A 34 2.18 7.96 9.50
N ARG A 35 1.74 8.67 10.56
CA ARG A 35 2.02 8.33 11.95
C ARG A 35 1.26 7.07 12.36
N MET A 36 1.93 6.12 12.99
CA MET A 36 1.33 4.93 13.56
C MET A 36 1.88 4.63 14.95
N GLU A 37 0.99 4.36 15.90
CA GLU A 37 1.36 3.85 17.22
C GLU A 37 1.87 2.41 17.09
N THR A 38 2.90 2.06 17.85
CA THR A 38 3.49 0.72 17.86
C THR A 38 3.31 0.07 19.23
N PHE A 39 2.76 -1.15 19.25
CA PHE A 39 2.46 -1.87 20.49
C PHE A 39 3.63 -2.71 21.02
N LYS A 40 4.78 -2.72 20.33
CA LYS A 40 5.91 -3.61 20.63
C LYS A 40 7.02 -2.99 21.47
N GLN A 41 6.99 -1.68 21.73
CA GLN A 41 8.15 -0.95 22.28
C GLN A 41 7.92 -0.35 23.69
N GLY A 42 6.89 -0.80 24.42
CA GLY A 42 6.48 -0.09 25.65
C GLY A 42 5.73 1.20 25.32
N HIS A 43 5.23 1.89 26.35
CA HIS A 43 4.33 3.04 26.20
C HIS A 43 4.85 4.08 25.19
N ASP A 44 3.96 4.52 24.29
CA ASP A 44 4.06 5.68 23.38
C ASP A 44 5.06 5.64 22.20
N ALA A 45 5.57 4.47 21.82
CA ALA A 45 6.41 4.39 20.63
C ALA A 45 5.62 4.58 19.32
N VAL A 46 6.05 5.53 18.50
CA VAL A 46 5.44 5.85 17.19
C VAL A 46 6.41 5.56 16.05
N ARG A 47 5.88 5.11 14.92
CA ARG A 47 6.61 5.04 13.64
C ARG A 47 5.94 5.89 12.58
N TYR A 48 6.73 6.32 11.61
CA TYR A 48 6.26 7.07 10.45
C TYR A 48 6.52 6.23 9.21
N ILE A 49 5.52 6.10 8.36
CA ILE A 49 5.57 5.25 7.18
C ILE A 49 5.27 6.12 5.97
N PRO A 50 6.18 6.23 4.99
CA PRO A 50 5.91 6.95 3.76
C PRO A 50 4.68 6.37 3.06
N VAL A 51 3.77 7.25 2.67
CA VAL A 51 2.54 6.88 1.95
C VAL A 51 2.31 7.83 0.79
N THR A 52 1.53 7.42 -0.20
CA THR A 52 1.24 8.26 -1.36
C THR A 52 0.16 9.29 -1.02
N LYS A 53 0.21 10.46 -1.68
CA LYS A 53 -0.89 11.44 -1.60
C LYS A 53 -2.21 10.87 -2.11
N MET A 54 -2.17 9.95 -3.07
CA MET A 54 -3.35 9.26 -3.60
C MET A 54 -4.05 8.45 -2.51
N LEU A 55 -3.32 7.60 -1.79
CA LEU A 55 -3.88 6.83 -0.67
C LEU A 55 -4.53 7.74 0.37
N LEU A 56 -3.84 8.82 0.75
CA LEU A 56 -4.36 9.77 1.73
C LEU A 56 -5.59 10.53 1.21
N HIS A 57 -5.64 10.84 -0.09
CA HIS A 57 -6.80 11.46 -0.73
C HIS A 57 -8.03 10.55 -0.68
N ASP A 58 -7.87 9.28 -0.99
CA ASP A 58 -8.96 8.29 -0.93
C ASP A 58 -9.50 8.14 0.49
N ILE A 59 -8.60 8.10 1.48
CA ILE A 59 -8.97 8.04 2.90
C ILE A 59 -9.67 9.34 3.34
N LYS A 60 -9.18 10.51 2.92
CA LYS A 60 -9.82 11.81 3.19
C LYS A 60 -11.23 11.86 2.61
N THR A 61 -11.42 11.37 1.39
CA THR A 61 -12.74 11.26 0.75
C THR A 61 -13.65 10.35 1.57
N PHE A 62 -13.18 9.19 2.02
CA PHE A 62 -13.93 8.31 2.93
C PHE A 62 -14.32 9.02 4.24
N VAL A 63 -13.42 9.81 4.82
CA VAL A 63 -13.68 10.59 6.05
C VAL A 63 -14.81 11.59 5.82
N GLU A 64 -14.76 12.34 4.73
CA GLU A 64 -15.70 13.43 4.42
C GLU A 64 -17.08 12.92 3.99
N THR A 65 -17.15 11.70 3.45
CA THR A 65 -18.37 11.08 2.94
C THR A 65 -18.93 10.03 3.92
N SER A 66 -18.46 8.78 3.82
CA SER A 66 -18.99 7.61 4.52
C SER A 66 -18.87 7.73 6.03
N ARG A 67 -17.67 8.08 6.55
CA ARG A 67 -17.46 8.21 8.00
C ARG A 67 -18.32 9.35 8.56
N ARG A 68 -18.30 10.53 7.94
CA ARG A 68 -19.10 11.68 8.39
C ARG A 68 -20.59 11.38 8.39
N LYS A 69 -21.10 10.72 7.35
CA LYS A 69 -22.49 10.26 7.28
C LYS A 69 -22.80 9.30 8.43
N ASN A 70 -21.96 8.29 8.63
CA ASN A 70 -22.13 7.31 9.69
C ASN A 70 -22.17 7.97 11.09
N MET A 71 -21.24 8.87 11.36
CA MET A 71 -21.18 9.59 12.64
C MET A 71 -22.46 10.40 12.89
N LYS A 72 -23.01 11.06 11.86
CA LYS A 72 -24.26 11.82 11.95
C LYS A 72 -25.49 10.94 12.17
N SER A 73 -25.54 9.76 11.54
CA SER A 73 -26.69 8.85 11.61
C SER A 73 -26.71 7.98 12.87
N THR A 74 -25.58 7.78 13.53
CA THR A 74 -25.47 6.95 14.74
C THR A 74 -25.47 7.78 16.02
N SER A 75 -25.46 7.09 17.17
CA SER A 75 -25.23 7.69 18.48
C SER A 75 -23.89 8.43 18.61
N GLY A 76 -22.97 8.32 17.64
CA GLY A 76 -21.65 8.93 17.70
C GLY A 76 -21.66 10.43 18.00
N PHE A 77 -22.56 11.21 17.37
CA PHE A 77 -22.76 12.63 17.70
C PHE A 77 -23.85 12.88 18.76
N ARG A 78 -24.82 11.96 18.91
CA ARG A 78 -25.89 12.11 19.91
C ARG A 78 -25.42 11.85 21.34
N SER A 79 -24.32 11.11 21.51
CA SER A 79 -23.77 10.67 22.78
C SER A 79 -22.48 11.39 23.19
N GLY A 80 -21.93 12.29 22.36
CA GLY A 80 -20.71 13.03 22.66
C GLY A 80 -20.04 13.67 21.44
N PRO A 81 -18.88 14.33 21.64
CA PRO A 81 -18.07 14.88 20.55
C PRO A 81 -17.46 13.78 19.68
N ASP A 82 -17.12 14.11 18.42
CA ASP A 82 -16.44 13.18 17.49
C ASP A 82 -15.09 12.75 18.08
N HIS A 83 -14.96 11.45 18.38
CA HIS A 83 -13.76 10.87 18.96
C HIS A 83 -12.56 10.75 17.99
N ARG A 84 -12.69 11.25 16.75
CA ARG A 84 -11.64 11.36 15.74
C ARG A 84 -11.01 10.06 15.21
N PHE A 85 -11.23 8.89 15.81
CA PHE A 85 -10.78 7.61 15.20
C PHE A 85 -11.29 7.42 13.78
N LEU A 86 -10.42 6.93 12.88
CA LEU A 86 -10.70 6.80 11.46
C LEU A 86 -11.85 5.83 11.17
N PHE A 87 -11.79 4.63 11.76
CA PHE A 87 -12.81 3.60 11.55
C PHE A 87 -13.82 3.57 12.68
N THR A 88 -15.10 3.55 12.30
CA THR A 88 -16.24 3.57 13.23
C THR A 88 -17.23 2.47 12.88
N SER A 89 -17.88 1.94 13.92
CA SER A 89 -18.98 0.99 13.77
C SER A 89 -20.17 1.67 13.11
N GLU A 90 -20.70 1.08 12.05
CA GLU A 90 -21.92 1.58 11.38
C GLU A 90 -23.17 1.52 12.27
N ARG A 91 -23.17 0.62 13.26
CA ARG A 91 -24.29 0.43 14.19
C ARG A 91 -24.28 1.42 15.36
N THR A 92 -23.10 1.72 15.89
CA THR A 92 -22.97 2.43 17.19
C THR A 92 -22.25 3.77 17.09
N GLY A 93 -21.54 4.02 15.99
CA GLY A 93 -20.66 5.18 15.85
C GLY A 93 -19.41 5.12 16.72
N LYS A 94 -19.18 4.04 17.49
CA LYS A 94 -17.99 3.87 18.32
C LYS A 94 -16.79 3.46 17.47
N LYS A 95 -15.58 3.71 17.97
CA LYS A 95 -14.31 3.19 17.43
C LYS A 95 -14.39 1.70 17.10
N LEU A 96 -13.88 1.32 15.94
CA LEU A 96 -13.75 -0.08 15.54
C LEU A 96 -12.65 -0.80 16.36
N SER A 97 -12.92 -2.02 16.83
CA SER A 97 -11.92 -2.82 17.55
C SER A 97 -11.00 -3.60 16.60
N SER A 98 -9.82 -4.00 17.07
CA SER A 98 -8.89 -4.87 16.33
C SER A 98 -9.50 -6.21 15.95
N GLU A 99 -10.36 -6.76 16.80
CA GLU A 99 -11.08 -8.02 16.58
C GLU A 99 -12.07 -7.87 15.44
N THR A 100 -12.72 -6.71 15.34
CA THR A 100 -13.65 -6.42 14.25
C THR A 100 -12.92 -6.40 12.91
N ILE A 101 -11.74 -5.79 12.82
CA ILE A 101 -10.90 -5.82 11.61
C ILE A 101 -10.57 -7.27 11.21
N THR A 102 -10.24 -8.12 12.19
CA THR A 102 -9.95 -9.54 11.94
C THR A 102 -11.17 -10.26 11.38
N ASN A 103 -12.35 -10.00 11.95
CA ASN A 103 -13.60 -10.60 11.50
C ASN A 103 -13.99 -10.15 10.09
N GLU A 104 -13.79 -8.88 9.75
CA GLU A 104 -14.05 -8.37 8.40
C GLU A 104 -13.16 -9.04 7.35
N ILE A 105 -11.86 -9.25 7.64
CA ILE A 105 -10.96 -9.98 6.72
C ILE A 105 -11.40 -11.43 6.55
N SER A 106 -11.81 -12.10 7.65
CA SER A 106 -12.33 -13.47 7.58
C SER A 106 -13.60 -13.57 6.72
N LYS A 107 -14.52 -12.60 6.82
CA LYS A 107 -15.73 -12.54 5.99
C LYS A 107 -15.37 -12.35 4.51
N LEU A 108 -14.47 -11.40 4.21
CA LEU A 108 -14.01 -11.15 2.85
C LEU A 108 -13.37 -12.40 2.23
N ARG A 109 -12.54 -13.11 2.99
CA ARG A 109 -11.92 -14.37 2.58
C ARG A 109 -12.97 -15.42 2.20
N ILE A 110 -13.98 -15.62 3.04
CA ILE A 110 -15.07 -16.57 2.79
C ILE A 110 -15.84 -16.18 1.53
N HIS A 111 -16.20 -14.91 1.39
CA HIS A 111 -16.92 -14.42 0.21
C HIS A 111 -16.09 -14.48 -1.09
N ALA A 112 -14.77 -14.37 -0.99
CA ALA A 112 -13.84 -14.51 -2.11
C ALA A 112 -13.51 -15.97 -2.47
N ASN A 113 -14.06 -16.96 -1.76
CA ASN A 113 -13.75 -18.39 -1.93
C ASN A 113 -12.24 -18.71 -1.81
N ILE A 114 -11.53 -17.99 -0.95
CA ILE A 114 -10.12 -18.26 -0.66
C ILE A 114 -10.05 -19.32 0.45
N ASN A 115 -9.59 -20.52 0.09
CA ASN A 115 -9.55 -21.67 1.00
C ASN A 115 -8.34 -21.62 1.94
N GLU A 116 -7.29 -20.91 1.52
CA GLU A 116 -6.07 -20.69 2.27
C GLU A 116 -6.33 -19.83 3.52
N GLN A 117 -5.40 -19.90 4.47
CA GLN A 117 -5.45 -19.04 5.65
C GLN A 117 -5.10 -17.59 5.26
N VAL A 118 -6.06 -16.68 5.38
CA VAL A 118 -5.84 -15.23 5.19
C VAL A 118 -6.20 -14.50 6.48
N CYS A 119 -5.28 -13.65 6.95
CA CYS A 119 -5.50 -12.78 8.11
C CYS A 119 -4.82 -11.43 7.90
N ALA A 120 -5.11 -10.45 8.77
CA ALA A 120 -4.48 -9.12 8.72
C ALA A 120 -2.94 -9.17 8.69
N HIS A 121 -2.34 -10.20 9.31
CA HIS A 121 -0.89 -10.33 9.35
C HIS A 121 -0.29 -10.65 7.97
N MET A 122 -1.07 -11.26 7.06
CA MET A 122 -0.60 -11.58 5.70
C MET A 122 -0.34 -10.32 4.88
N PHE A 123 -1.14 -9.26 5.06
CA PHE A 123 -0.87 -7.95 4.44
C PHE A 123 0.46 -7.38 4.89
N ARG A 124 0.78 -7.52 6.18
CA ARG A 124 2.07 -7.12 6.71
C ARG A 124 3.20 -7.93 6.10
N HIS A 125 3.06 -9.25 5.98
CA HIS A 125 4.08 -10.07 5.34
C HIS A 125 4.29 -9.63 3.88
N ALA A 126 3.21 -9.48 3.12
CA ALA A 126 3.24 -9.03 1.74
C ALA A 126 3.90 -7.65 1.59
N PHE A 127 3.54 -6.69 2.44
CA PHE A 127 4.13 -5.35 2.44
C PHE A 127 5.66 -5.39 2.60
N ILE A 128 6.16 -6.11 3.60
CA ILE A 128 7.60 -6.16 3.89
C ILE A 128 8.34 -6.88 2.75
N THR A 129 7.82 -8.02 2.28
CA THR A 129 8.41 -8.76 1.15
C THR A 129 8.44 -7.89 -0.11
N ASN A 130 7.34 -7.21 -0.43
CA ASN A 130 7.24 -6.37 -1.63
C ASN A 130 8.17 -5.15 -1.53
N LEU A 131 8.32 -4.57 -0.34
CA LEU A 131 9.29 -3.50 -0.10
C LEU A 131 10.71 -3.97 -0.43
N PHE A 132 11.15 -5.12 0.09
CA PHE A 132 12.46 -5.67 -0.25
C PHE A 132 12.58 -6.04 -1.73
N ALA A 133 11.54 -6.59 -2.35
CA ALA A 133 11.56 -6.92 -3.76
C ALA A 133 11.79 -5.66 -4.63
N LEU A 134 11.15 -4.55 -4.29
CA LEU A 134 11.38 -3.26 -4.96
C LEU A 134 12.81 -2.75 -4.77
N LEU A 135 13.37 -2.93 -3.58
CA LEU A 135 14.73 -2.49 -3.26
C LEU A 135 15.78 -3.32 -4.00
N ILE A 136 15.66 -4.65 -3.98
CA ILE A 136 16.55 -5.56 -4.72
C ILE A 136 16.54 -5.18 -6.21
N ARG A 137 15.35 -4.94 -6.78
CA ARG A 137 15.20 -4.49 -8.17
C ARG A 137 15.89 -3.15 -8.44
N ARG A 138 15.75 -2.17 -7.54
CA ARG A 138 16.39 -0.84 -7.69
C ARG A 138 17.91 -0.93 -7.66
N HIS A 139 18.47 -1.85 -6.87
CA HIS A 139 19.92 -1.98 -6.70
C HIS A 139 20.57 -2.98 -7.68
N HIS A 140 19.80 -3.65 -8.54
CA HIS A 140 20.28 -4.62 -9.53
C HIS A 140 21.22 -5.69 -8.95
N MET A 141 20.98 -6.14 -7.71
CA MET A 141 21.87 -7.08 -7.03
C MET A 141 21.60 -8.51 -7.49
N ALA A 142 22.67 -9.21 -7.91
CA ALA A 142 22.59 -10.56 -8.48
C ALA A 142 22.44 -11.68 -7.43
N ASN A 143 22.84 -11.43 -6.18
CA ASN A 143 22.70 -12.38 -5.08
C ASN A 143 22.40 -11.67 -3.76
N GLU A 144 21.96 -12.46 -2.79
CA GLU A 144 21.45 -11.96 -1.51
C GLU A 144 22.53 -11.37 -0.60
N ASP A 145 23.73 -11.95 -0.60
CA ASP A 145 24.82 -11.48 0.26
C ASP A 145 25.36 -10.12 -0.18
N ASP A 146 25.36 -9.83 -1.49
CA ASP A 146 25.72 -8.52 -2.04
C ASP A 146 24.72 -7.45 -1.60
N PHE A 147 23.43 -7.76 -1.64
CA PHE A 147 22.40 -6.84 -1.16
C PHE A 147 22.49 -6.63 0.34
N ARG A 148 22.65 -7.69 1.14
CA ARG A 148 22.84 -7.57 2.60
C ARG A 148 24.03 -6.69 2.93
N ARG A 149 25.18 -6.89 2.26
CA ARG A 149 26.36 -6.03 2.44
C ARG A 149 26.06 -4.58 2.09
N ALA A 150 25.45 -4.31 0.92
CA ALA A 150 25.07 -2.96 0.54
C ALA A 150 24.08 -2.30 1.52
N LEU A 151 23.18 -3.09 2.11
CA LEU A 151 22.21 -2.63 3.09
C LEU A 151 22.83 -2.33 4.45
N LEU A 152 23.77 -3.17 4.90
CA LEU A 152 24.54 -3.00 6.14
C LEU A 152 25.51 -1.82 6.03
N ASP A 153 26.20 -1.71 4.90
CA ASP A 153 27.08 -0.58 4.59
C ASP A 153 26.28 0.74 4.56
N SER A 154 24.98 0.66 4.24
CA SER A 154 24.00 1.73 4.39
C SER A 154 23.24 1.62 5.72
N HIS A 155 23.93 1.65 6.86
CA HIS A 155 23.32 1.56 8.20
C HIS A 155 22.08 2.47 8.40
N THR A 156 22.05 3.64 7.76
CA THR A 156 20.88 4.54 7.75
C THR A 156 19.65 3.91 7.09
N PHE A 157 19.84 3.18 6.01
CA PHE A 157 18.77 2.59 5.22
C PHE A 157 18.11 1.40 5.91
N MET A 158 18.88 0.48 6.50
CA MET A 158 18.28 -0.61 7.27
C MET A 158 17.52 -0.08 8.49
N ALA A 159 18.02 0.98 9.13
CA ALA A 159 17.32 1.66 10.21
C ALA A 159 15.97 2.27 9.75
N GLU A 160 15.93 2.90 8.57
CA GLU A 160 14.69 3.42 7.96
C GLU A 160 13.69 2.29 7.69
N VAL A 161 14.11 1.18 7.08
CA VAL A 161 13.23 0.03 6.82
C VAL A 161 12.73 -0.58 8.12
N MET A 162 13.57 -0.70 9.15
CA MET A 162 13.16 -1.16 10.47
C MET A 162 12.14 -0.21 11.12
N GLN A 163 12.32 1.11 10.98
CA GLN A 163 11.36 2.11 11.45
C GLN A 163 10.03 1.99 10.69
N TRP A 164 10.07 1.98 9.35
CA TRP A 164 8.87 1.89 8.52
C TRP A 164 8.12 0.61 8.74
N THR A 165 8.80 -0.50 9.04
CA THR A 165 8.14 -1.79 9.29
C THR A 165 7.84 -1.99 10.77
N GLY A 166 8.46 -1.28 11.70
CA GLY A 166 8.29 -1.47 13.14
C GLY A 166 8.87 -2.82 13.63
N HIS A 167 10.07 -3.17 13.13
CA HIS A 167 10.89 -4.26 13.66
C HIS A 167 11.98 -3.70 14.58
N LEU A 168 12.30 -4.48 15.62
CA LEU A 168 13.34 -4.14 16.61
C LEU A 168 14.68 -4.80 16.31
N ASP A 169 14.64 -5.93 15.60
CA ASP A 169 15.81 -6.74 15.27
C ASP A 169 15.86 -6.90 13.76
N GLU A 170 17.00 -6.58 13.16
CA GLU A 170 17.28 -6.75 11.75
C GLU A 170 17.05 -8.19 11.31
N ARG A 171 17.42 -9.17 12.15
CA ARG A 171 17.28 -10.60 11.84
C ARG A 171 15.84 -11.01 11.59
N SER A 172 14.87 -10.27 12.16
CA SER A 172 13.45 -10.51 11.90
C SER A 172 13.01 -10.11 10.49
N LEU A 173 13.85 -9.39 9.75
CA LEU A 173 13.64 -9.03 8.35
C LEU A 173 14.19 -10.08 7.37
N GLU A 174 15.13 -10.93 7.79
CA GLU A 174 15.82 -11.90 6.91
C GLU A 174 14.88 -12.81 6.13
N THR A 175 13.82 -13.30 6.78
CA THR A 175 12.84 -14.16 6.10
C THR A 175 12.17 -13.43 4.91
N TYR A 176 11.93 -12.13 5.02
CA TYR A 176 11.35 -11.34 3.94
C TYR A 176 12.36 -11.03 2.85
N ILE A 177 13.63 -10.85 3.19
CA ILE A 177 14.72 -10.67 2.23
C ILE A 177 14.84 -11.95 1.39
N ASN A 178 14.91 -13.12 2.01
CA ASN A 178 14.94 -14.41 1.33
C ASN A 178 13.74 -14.57 0.36
N LEU A 179 12.53 -14.27 0.84
CA LEU A 179 11.31 -14.35 0.03
C LEU A 179 11.32 -13.34 -1.13
N ALA A 180 11.85 -12.13 -0.90
CA ALA A 180 11.98 -11.11 -1.91
C ALA A 180 13.00 -11.52 -2.98
N PHE A 181 14.12 -12.14 -2.62
CA PHE A 181 15.06 -12.71 -3.59
C PHE A 181 14.43 -13.82 -4.41
N ALA A 182 13.68 -14.74 -3.79
CA ALA A 182 12.94 -15.76 -4.52
C ALA A 182 11.90 -15.14 -5.48
N SER A 183 11.22 -14.07 -5.04
CA SER A 183 10.26 -13.34 -5.85
C SER A 183 10.91 -12.60 -7.02
N VAL A 184 12.06 -11.95 -6.80
CA VAL A 184 12.78 -11.18 -7.81
C VAL A 184 13.58 -12.07 -8.76
N ALA A 185 14.13 -13.20 -8.32
CA ALA A 185 14.78 -14.18 -9.18
C ALA A 185 13.80 -14.75 -10.22
N ASN A 186 12.53 -14.94 -9.84
CA ASN A 186 11.44 -15.26 -10.78
C ASN A 186 11.03 -14.08 -11.68
N TYR A 187 11.54 -12.88 -11.41
CA TYR A 187 11.20 -11.60 -12.06
C TYR A 187 12.43 -10.94 -12.73
N ALA A 188 13.56 -11.65 -12.79
CA ALA A 188 14.88 -11.12 -13.10
C ALA A 188 15.05 -10.83 -14.59
N GLU A 189 14.48 -9.72 -15.00
CA GLU A 189 14.85 -8.97 -16.20
C GLU A 189 14.87 -7.53 -15.70
N THR A 190 16.03 -6.86 -15.73
CA THR A 190 16.14 -5.46 -15.26
C THR A 190 16.94 -4.56 -16.19
N ILE A 191 16.34 -4.19 -17.33
CA ILE A 191 16.52 -2.95 -18.13
C ILE A 191 15.14 -2.26 -18.32
N SER A 192 14.21 -2.56 -17.42
CA SER A 192 12.78 -2.29 -17.57
C SER A 192 12.37 -0.88 -17.18
N SER A 193 13.16 -0.21 -16.34
CA SER A 193 12.75 1.01 -15.66
C SER A 193 12.45 2.17 -16.60
N VAL A 194 13.27 2.45 -17.61
CA VAL A 194 13.04 3.59 -18.53
C VAL A 194 11.85 3.32 -19.46
N HIS A 195 11.74 2.12 -20.01
CA HIS A 195 10.61 1.75 -20.86
C HIS A 195 9.31 1.68 -20.07
N MET A 196 9.33 1.17 -18.83
CA MET A 196 8.19 1.17 -17.91
C MET A 196 7.80 2.58 -17.49
N ILE A 197 8.75 3.44 -17.12
CA ILE A 197 8.48 4.85 -16.80
C ILE A 197 7.83 5.53 -18.01
N ARG A 198 8.35 5.32 -19.21
CA ARG A 198 7.78 5.89 -20.43
C ARG A 198 6.41 5.32 -20.74
N ALA A 199 6.18 4.02 -20.53
CA ALA A 199 4.88 3.38 -20.72
C ALA A 199 3.85 3.90 -19.70
N ILE A 200 4.25 4.13 -18.44
CA ILE A 200 3.41 4.75 -17.41
C ILE A 200 3.09 6.19 -17.79
N GLN A 201 4.08 7.01 -18.13
CA GLN A 201 3.85 8.40 -18.58
C GLN A 201 2.95 8.46 -19.81
N THR A 202 3.13 7.54 -20.76
CA THR A 202 2.28 7.45 -21.96
C THR A 202 0.87 7.03 -21.59
N PHE A 203 0.72 6.06 -20.69
CA PHE A 203 -0.57 5.65 -20.16
C PHE A 203 -1.29 6.81 -19.46
N ASP A 204 -0.60 7.53 -18.57
CA ASP A 204 -1.17 8.64 -17.81
C ASP A 204 -1.64 9.77 -18.76
N ASN A 205 -0.79 10.19 -19.70
CA ASN A 205 -1.15 11.19 -20.71
C ASN A 205 -2.38 10.75 -21.54
N LYS A 206 -2.43 9.48 -21.96
CA LYS A 206 -3.55 8.95 -22.76
C LYS A 206 -4.82 8.78 -21.93
N HIS A 207 -4.68 8.47 -20.65
CA HIS A 207 -5.80 8.41 -19.73
C HIS A 207 -6.38 9.81 -19.49
N GLU A 208 -5.53 10.84 -19.34
CA GLU A 208 -5.97 12.24 -19.26
C GLU A 208 -6.71 12.70 -20.53
N GLU A 209 -6.20 12.35 -21.71
CA GLU A 209 -6.90 12.61 -22.98
C GLU A 209 -8.29 11.94 -23.02
N LEU A 210 -8.39 10.68 -22.56
CA LEU A 210 -9.67 9.96 -22.49
C LEU A 210 -10.63 10.58 -21.47
N MET A 211 -10.13 11.10 -20.35
CA MET A 211 -10.92 11.83 -19.36
C MET A 211 -11.48 13.12 -19.97
N TYR A 212 -10.66 13.88 -20.71
CA TYR A 212 -11.13 15.06 -21.44
C TYR A 212 -12.19 14.70 -22.49
N GLN A 213 -12.00 13.60 -23.22
CA GLN A 213 -12.99 13.11 -24.18
C GLN A 213 -14.30 12.70 -23.50
N LEU A 214 -14.25 12.07 -22.32
CA LEU A 214 -15.42 11.75 -21.51
C LEU A 214 -16.17 13.02 -21.10
N GLU A 215 -15.46 14.04 -20.63
CA GLU A 215 -16.03 15.34 -20.26
C GLU A 215 -16.67 16.07 -21.46
N THR A 216 -16.12 15.89 -22.66
CA THR A 216 -16.60 16.53 -23.90
C THR A 216 -17.64 15.69 -24.68
N GLY A 217 -18.08 14.55 -24.12
CA GLY A 217 -19.25 13.81 -24.61
C GLY A 217 -18.98 12.39 -25.11
N LEU A 218 -17.80 11.81 -24.89
CA LEU A 218 -17.55 10.40 -25.18
C LEU A 218 -18.49 9.52 -24.33
N PRO A 219 -19.22 8.57 -24.92
CA PRO A 219 -20.08 7.67 -24.16
C PRO A 219 -19.30 6.86 -23.11
N ILE A 220 -19.87 6.71 -21.91
CA ILE A 220 -19.25 5.97 -20.80
C ILE A 220 -18.87 4.53 -21.20
N SER A 221 -19.68 3.88 -22.05
CA SER A 221 -19.40 2.55 -22.56
C SER A 221 -18.11 2.48 -23.38
N ASP A 222 -17.84 3.53 -24.16
CA ASP A 222 -16.67 3.59 -25.04
C ASP A 222 -15.44 4.07 -24.28
N TYR A 223 -15.61 5.00 -23.32
CA TYR A 223 -14.58 5.32 -22.33
C TYR A 223 -14.08 4.06 -21.60
N LYS A 224 -14.99 3.23 -21.06
CA LYS A 224 -14.63 1.98 -20.37
C LYS A 224 -13.86 1.01 -21.27
N LYS A 225 -14.26 0.88 -22.54
CA LYS A 225 -13.54 0.05 -23.52
C LYS A 225 -12.13 0.60 -23.77
N HIS A 226 -12.01 1.91 -24.01
CA HIS A 226 -10.71 2.54 -24.27
C HIS A 226 -9.77 2.44 -23.08
N VAL A 227 -10.25 2.63 -21.84
CA VAL A 227 -9.44 2.42 -20.64
C VAL A 227 -9.00 0.96 -20.51
N ALA A 228 -9.89 0.00 -20.75
CA ALA A 228 -9.53 -1.42 -20.72
C ALA A 228 -8.44 -1.76 -21.75
N THR A 229 -8.57 -1.24 -22.98
CA THR A 229 -7.54 -1.36 -24.02
C THR A 229 -6.23 -0.69 -23.61
N LEU A 230 -6.29 0.50 -23.01
CA LEU A 230 -5.11 1.23 -22.57
C LEU A 230 -4.34 0.47 -21.47
N ILE A 231 -5.07 -0.16 -20.54
CA ILE A 231 -4.49 -1.05 -19.52
C ILE A 231 -3.84 -2.27 -20.17
N GLU A 232 -4.52 -2.90 -21.13
CA GLU A 232 -3.97 -4.06 -21.86
C GLU A 232 -2.68 -3.70 -22.61
N LEU A 233 -2.65 -2.56 -23.30
CA LEU A 233 -1.48 -2.08 -24.03
C LEU A 233 -0.32 -1.76 -23.10
N ARG A 234 -0.57 -1.06 -21.98
CA ARG A 234 0.45 -0.80 -20.97
C ARG A 234 1.04 -2.11 -20.42
N ASN A 235 0.18 -3.10 -20.14
CA ASN A 235 0.65 -4.40 -19.66
C ASN A 235 1.47 -5.13 -20.74
N LYS A 236 1.07 -5.05 -22.02
CA LYS A 236 1.86 -5.56 -23.15
C LYS A 236 3.20 -4.84 -23.28
N ASP A 237 3.26 -3.52 -23.12
CA ASP A 237 4.51 -2.76 -23.10
C ASP A 237 5.41 -3.20 -21.93
N PHE A 238 4.83 -3.54 -20.78
CA PHE A 238 5.59 -4.14 -19.67
C PHE A 238 6.12 -5.55 -20.01
N GLU A 239 5.36 -6.38 -20.73
CA GLU A 239 5.84 -7.69 -21.23
C GLU A 239 6.93 -7.54 -22.30
N ILE A 240 6.80 -6.58 -23.21
CA ILE A 240 7.79 -6.29 -24.26
C ILE A 240 9.08 -5.74 -23.64
N ALA A 241 8.94 -4.82 -22.68
CA ALA A 241 10.08 -4.28 -21.94
C ALA A 241 10.84 -5.43 -21.27
N ARG A 242 10.13 -6.33 -20.59
CA ARG A 242 10.67 -7.59 -20.05
C ARG A 242 11.40 -8.40 -21.13
N ASN A 243 10.71 -8.93 -22.13
CA ASN A 243 11.30 -9.84 -23.15
C ASN A 243 12.53 -9.30 -23.90
N ARG A 244 12.69 -7.97 -24.02
CA ARG A 244 13.89 -7.37 -24.63
C ARG A 244 15.15 -7.60 -23.81
N GLU A 245 15.01 -7.96 -22.54
CA GLU A 245 16.08 -8.05 -21.56
C GLU A 245 16.72 -9.45 -21.56
N ALA A 246 15.94 -10.51 -21.73
CA ALA A 246 16.40 -11.89 -21.89
C ALA A 246 17.26 -12.07 -23.14
N ILE A 247 17.01 -11.26 -24.17
CA ILE A 247 17.79 -11.26 -25.41
C ILE A 247 19.15 -10.57 -25.20
N VAL A 248 19.23 -9.57 -24.32
CA VAL A 248 20.46 -8.78 -24.08
C VAL A 248 21.33 -9.43 -22.99
N ALA A 249 20.75 -10.24 -22.10
CA ALA A 249 21.44 -10.95 -21.03
C ALA A 249 21.98 -12.35 -21.42
N ALA A 250 21.71 -12.83 -22.64
CA ALA A 250 22.18 -14.10 -23.19
C ALA A 250 23.43 -13.93 -24.07
#